data_AF-A0A7Y0GL67-F1
#
_entry.id   AF-A0A7Y0GL67-F1
#
_cell.length_a   1.000
_cell.length_b   1.000
_cell.length_c   1.000
_cell.angle_alpha   90.00
_cell.angle_beta   90.00
_cell.angle_gamma   90.00
#
_symmetry.space_group_name_H-M   'P 1'
#
loop_
_entity.id
_entity.type
_entity.pdbx_description
1 polymer ?
#
loop_
_entity_poly.entity_id
_entity_poly.type
_entity_poly.pdbx_seq_one_letter_code
_entity_poly.pdbx_strand_id
1 'polypeptide(L)'
;MITVPSLIRNLALAAAGALLCSTAAQAAKTGALVDAQARYRQDMADCNSGKSNQDLATCRREARNALAEARRGGLKDDPAQYQQNALRRCDAHKGDDRTDCEARMRDDSRIEGSAAEGGILREGVTVVPGK
;
A
#
# COMPACT_ATOMS: atom_id res chain seq x y z
N MET A 1 50.22 18.14 -17.32
CA MET A 1 49.97 19.31 -16.45
C MET A 1 48.47 19.51 -16.38
N ILE A 2 47.84 18.99 -15.32
CA ILE A 2 46.40 19.17 -15.08
C ILE A 2 46.24 20.60 -14.57
N THR A 3 45.60 21.46 -15.35
CA THR A 3 45.41 22.87 -15.00
C THR A 3 44.30 22.99 -13.96
N VAL A 4 44.61 23.67 -12.85
CA VAL A 4 43.73 24.01 -11.72
C VAL A 4 42.29 24.45 -12.12
N PRO A 5 42.05 25.19 -13.22
CA PRO A 5 40.69 25.57 -13.64
C PRO A 5 39.78 24.40 -14.02
N SER A 6 40.33 23.30 -14.52
CA SER A 6 39.56 22.12 -14.96
C SER A 6 39.02 21.31 -13.77
N LEU A 7 39.73 21.30 -12.64
CA LEU A 7 39.27 20.67 -11.40
C LEU A 7 38.11 21.43 -10.77
N ILE A 8 38.13 22.77 -10.81
CA ILE A 8 37.09 23.64 -10.26
C ILE A 8 35.79 23.53 -11.09
N ARG A 9 35.90 23.47 -12.43
CA ARG A 9 34.74 23.28 -13.33
C ARG A 9 34.04 21.94 -13.11
N ASN A 10 34.81 20.87 -12.92
CA ASN A 10 34.26 19.54 -12.70
C ASN A 10 33.62 19.39 -11.31
N LEU A 11 34.17 20.04 -10.27
CA LEU A 11 33.54 20.10 -8.95
C LEU A 11 32.22 20.89 -8.97
N ALA A 12 32.16 22.00 -9.72
CA ALA A 12 30.96 22.82 -9.85
C ALA A 12 29.82 22.06 -10.58
N LEU A 13 30.14 21.29 -11.62
CA LEU A 13 29.14 20.44 -12.29
C LEU A 13 28.65 19.28 -11.41
N ALA A 14 29.54 18.68 -10.59
CA ALA A 14 29.15 17.63 -9.65
C ALA A 14 28.26 18.16 -8.50
N ALA A 15 28.54 19.37 -8.00
CA ALA A 15 27.73 20.03 -6.97
C ALA A 15 26.33 20.44 -7.48
N ALA A 16 26.23 20.90 -8.74
CA ALA A 16 24.95 21.23 -9.36
C ALA A 16 24.07 19.99 -9.60
N GLY A 17 24.67 18.84 -9.93
CA GLY A 17 23.94 17.56 -10.06
C GLY A 17 23.39 17.04 -8.72
N ALA A 18 24.14 17.19 -7.62
CA ALA A 18 23.70 16.76 -6.29
C ALA A 18 22.52 17.59 -5.73
N LEU A 19 22.44 18.88 -6.07
CA LEU A 19 21.33 19.76 -5.68
C LEU A 19 20.01 19.40 -6.38
N LEU A 20 20.06 18.91 -7.63
CA LEU A 20 18.86 18.50 -8.38
C LEU A 20 18.28 17.16 -7.92
N CYS A 21 19.11 16.23 -7.43
CA CYS A 21 18.62 14.98 -6.86
C CYS A 21 17.97 15.17 -5.47
N SER A 22 18.34 16.23 -4.76
CA SER A 22 17.82 16.54 -3.42
C SER A 22 16.37 17.03 -3.45
N THR A 23 15.91 17.66 -4.53
CA THR A 23 14.56 18.23 -4.63
C THR A 23 13.50 17.18 -4.94
N ALA A 24 13.81 16.16 -5.75
CA ALA A 24 12.87 15.11 -6.13
C ALA A 24 12.44 14.25 -4.93
N ALA A 25 13.38 13.89 -4.05
CA ALA A 25 13.10 13.12 -2.84
C ALA A 25 12.22 13.89 -1.83
N GLN A 26 12.36 15.22 -1.77
CA GLN A 26 11.57 16.05 -0.87
C GLN A 26 10.19 16.39 -1.44
N ALA A 27 10.05 16.49 -2.77
CA ALA A 27 8.75 16.61 -3.43
C ALA A 27 7.87 15.35 -3.20
N ALA A 28 8.46 14.16 -3.31
CA ALA A 28 7.75 12.89 -3.08
C ALA A 28 7.23 12.77 -1.63
N LYS A 29 8.05 13.14 -0.63
CA LYS A 29 7.62 13.17 0.78
C LYS A 29 6.50 14.18 1.04
N THR A 30 6.57 15.34 0.39
CA THR A 30 5.56 16.40 0.54
C THR A 30 4.22 15.96 -0.05
N GLY A 31 4.23 15.32 -1.23
CA GLY A 31 3.02 14.75 -1.84
C GLY A 31 2.36 13.70 -0.94
N ALA A 32 3.13 12.71 -0.46
CA ALA A 32 2.61 11.67 0.43
C ALA A 32 1.99 12.21 1.73
N LEU A 33 2.54 13.28 2.30
CA LEU A 33 1.98 13.95 3.48
C LEU A 33 0.67 14.69 3.19
N VAL A 34 0.56 15.32 2.01
CA VAL A 34 -0.67 15.98 1.55
C VAL A 34 -1.78 14.94 1.37
N ASP A 35 -1.48 13.82 0.72
CA ASP A 35 -2.43 12.72 0.52
C ASP A 35 -2.88 12.12 1.86
N ALA A 36 -1.94 11.88 2.79
CA ALA A 36 -2.25 11.40 4.13
C ALA A 36 -3.17 12.38 4.91
N GLN A 37 -2.96 13.69 4.76
CA GLN A 37 -3.82 14.69 5.39
C GLN A 37 -5.21 14.74 4.74
N ALA A 38 -5.32 14.52 3.43
CA ALA A 38 -6.58 14.38 2.73
C ALA A 38 -7.34 13.13 3.21
N ARG A 39 -6.66 11.97 3.29
CA ARG A 39 -7.23 10.72 3.80
C ARG A 39 -7.71 10.85 5.24
N TYR A 40 -6.93 11.47 6.11
CA TYR A 40 -7.35 11.75 7.49
C TYR A 40 -8.66 12.56 7.57
N ARG A 41 -8.82 13.58 6.72
CA ARG A 41 -10.07 14.38 6.69
C ARG A 41 -11.26 13.54 6.25
N GLN A 42 -11.06 12.67 5.25
CA GLN A 42 -12.07 11.73 4.80
C GLN A 42 -12.45 10.74 5.92
N ASP A 43 -11.47 10.10 6.56
CA ASP A 43 -11.71 9.15 7.65
C ASP A 43 -12.48 9.81 8.81
N MET A 44 -12.10 11.03 9.21
CA MET A 44 -12.82 11.78 10.24
C MET A 44 -14.26 12.11 9.83
N ALA A 45 -14.51 12.42 8.55
CA ALA A 45 -15.86 12.64 8.03
C ALA A 45 -16.69 11.35 8.08
N ASP A 46 -16.11 10.21 7.67
CA ASP A 46 -16.75 8.90 7.73
C ASP A 46 -17.08 8.51 9.18
N CYS A 47 -16.13 8.70 10.11
CA CYS A 47 -16.36 8.49 11.54
C CYS A 47 -17.53 9.35 12.05
N ASN A 48 -17.53 10.66 11.75
CA ASN A 48 -18.55 11.58 12.24
C ASN A 48 -19.93 11.36 11.62
N SER A 49 -19.98 10.79 10.42
CA SER A 49 -21.24 10.44 9.75
C SER A 49 -21.88 9.16 10.27
N GLY A 50 -21.19 8.40 11.13
CA GLY A 50 -21.67 7.10 11.62
C GLY A 50 -21.61 5.98 10.59
N LYS A 51 -20.95 6.19 9.45
CA LYS A 51 -20.77 5.18 8.39
C LYS A 51 -19.73 4.11 8.73
N SER A 52 -18.96 4.30 9.80
CA SER A 52 -18.02 3.31 10.28
C SER A 52 -18.73 2.21 11.05
N ASN A 53 -18.31 0.95 10.85
CA ASN A 53 -18.75 -0.21 11.63
C ASN A 53 -18.12 -0.29 13.03
N GLN A 54 -17.34 0.73 13.43
CA GLN A 54 -16.65 0.80 14.71
C GLN A 54 -17.29 1.85 15.62
N ASP A 55 -16.98 1.80 16.92
CA ASP A 55 -17.35 2.90 17.82
C ASP A 55 -16.65 4.21 17.40
N LEU A 56 -17.35 5.35 17.59
CA LEU A 56 -16.89 6.66 17.14
C LEU A 56 -15.51 7.04 17.71
N ALA A 57 -15.23 6.68 18.96
CA ALA A 57 -13.98 7.02 19.61
C ALA A 57 -12.81 6.22 19.02
N THR A 58 -13.04 4.95 18.72
CA THR A 58 -12.10 4.05 18.02
C THR A 58 -11.86 4.50 16.61
N CYS A 59 -12.90 4.77 15.83
CA CYS A 59 -12.75 5.25 14.45
C CYS A 59 -11.86 6.50 14.40
N ARG A 60 -12.15 7.51 15.24
CA ARG A 60 -11.33 8.73 15.30
C ARG A 60 -9.90 8.48 15.80
N ARG A 61 -9.70 7.50 16.68
CA ARG A 61 -8.36 7.11 17.16
C ARG A 61 -7.56 6.45 16.04
N GLU A 62 -8.17 5.54 15.28
CA GLU A 62 -7.55 4.88 14.13
C GLU A 62 -7.16 5.89 13.04
N ALA A 63 -8.05 6.84 12.72
CA ALA A 63 -7.76 7.91 11.77
C ALA A 63 -6.53 8.75 12.20
N ARG A 64 -6.44 9.13 13.49
CA ARG A 64 -5.28 9.87 14.02
C ARG A 64 -4.00 9.04 13.98
N ASN A 65 -4.09 7.75 14.33
CA ASN A 65 -2.96 6.84 14.30
C ASN A 65 -2.44 6.68 12.86
N ALA A 66 -3.34 6.46 11.88
CA ALA A 66 -2.98 6.36 10.47
C ALA A 66 -2.25 7.61 9.95
N LEU A 67 -2.70 8.81 10.34
CA LEU A 67 -1.99 10.06 10.01
C LEU A 67 -0.61 10.13 10.69
N ALA A 68 -0.49 9.69 11.94
CA ALA A 68 0.78 9.65 12.65
C ALA A 68 1.77 8.64 12.01
N GLU A 69 1.28 7.48 11.57
CA GLU A 69 2.05 6.51 10.76
C GLU A 69 2.56 7.13 9.46
N ALA A 70 1.68 7.81 8.73
CA ALA A 70 2.03 8.46 7.47
C ALA A 70 3.12 9.50 7.67
N ARG A 71 3.01 10.32 8.73
CA ARG A 71 3.98 11.37 9.05
C ARG A 71 5.37 10.85 9.35
N ARG A 72 5.47 9.65 9.94
CA ARG A 72 6.76 8.99 10.18
C ARG A 72 7.25 8.11 9.03
N GLY A 73 6.53 8.09 7.90
CA GLY A 73 6.86 7.25 6.75
C GLY A 73 6.70 5.75 7.00
N GLY A 74 5.87 5.36 7.97
CA GLY A 74 5.64 3.97 8.36
C GLY A 74 4.64 3.23 7.47
N LEU A 75 3.83 3.97 6.71
CA LEU A 75 2.87 3.37 5.77
C LEU A 75 3.62 2.85 4.53
N LYS A 76 3.50 1.54 4.30
CA LYS A 76 3.99 0.89 3.09
C LYS A 76 2.79 0.47 2.26
N ASP A 77 2.68 1.03 1.07
CA ASP A 77 1.71 0.60 0.08
C ASP A 77 2.42 -0.20 -1.01
N ASP A 78 2.38 -1.53 -0.89
CA ASP A 78 3.11 -2.44 -1.77
C ASP A 78 2.17 -3.55 -2.27
N PRO A 79 1.62 -3.42 -3.49
CA PRO A 79 0.73 -4.42 -4.07
C PRO A 79 1.33 -5.82 -4.14
N ALA A 80 2.64 -5.95 -4.31
CA ALA A 80 3.30 -7.25 -4.35
C ALA A 80 3.28 -7.93 -2.96
N GLN A 81 3.45 -7.14 -1.89
CA GLN A 81 3.29 -7.64 -0.52
C GLN A 81 1.86 -8.07 -0.23
N TYR A 82 0.85 -7.34 -0.73
CA TYR A 82 -0.55 -7.72 -0.56
C TYR A 82 -0.86 -9.08 -1.20
N GLN A 83 -0.42 -9.29 -2.44
CA GLN A 83 -0.59 -10.59 -3.12
C GLN A 83 0.15 -11.71 -2.38
N GLN A 84 1.38 -11.45 -1.93
CA GLN A 84 2.16 -12.43 -1.19
C GLN A 84 1.46 -12.81 0.12
N ASN A 85 0.97 -11.83 0.87
CA ASN A 85 0.20 -12.07 2.10
C ASN A 85 -1.11 -12.81 1.80
N ALA A 86 -1.74 -12.54 0.65
CA ALA A 86 -2.93 -13.25 0.23
C ALA A 86 -2.69 -14.75 0.02
N LEU A 87 -1.61 -15.09 -0.70
CA LEU A 87 -1.22 -16.47 -0.94
C LEU A 87 -0.74 -17.17 0.33
N ARG A 88 -0.06 -16.45 1.24
CA ARG A 88 0.37 -17.00 2.54
C ARG A 88 -0.81 -17.53 3.37
N ARG A 89 -2.00 -16.93 3.23
CA ARG A 89 -3.21 -17.44 3.92
C ARG A 89 -3.58 -18.87 3.49
N CYS A 90 -3.21 -19.27 2.27
CA CYS A 90 -3.45 -20.63 1.77
C CYS A 90 -2.51 -21.68 2.37
N ASP A 91 -1.46 -21.29 3.11
CA ASP A 91 -0.53 -22.22 3.77
C ASP A 91 -1.21 -23.10 4.84
N ALA A 92 -2.43 -22.74 5.28
CA ALA A 92 -3.25 -23.57 6.15
C ALA A 92 -3.77 -24.86 5.47
N HIS A 93 -3.79 -24.90 4.13
CA HIS A 93 -4.29 -26.01 3.33
C HIS A 93 -3.14 -26.88 2.78
N LYS A 94 -3.47 -28.08 2.28
CA LYS A 94 -2.51 -29.04 1.70
C LYS A 94 -3.09 -29.65 0.42
N GLY A 95 -2.22 -30.20 -0.44
CA GLY A 95 -2.63 -30.88 -1.67
C GLY A 95 -3.50 -29.98 -2.55
N ASP A 96 -4.56 -30.55 -3.11
CA ASP A 96 -5.46 -29.86 -4.04
C ASP A 96 -6.15 -28.65 -3.39
N ASP A 97 -6.52 -28.72 -2.10
CA ASP A 97 -7.15 -27.59 -1.39
C ASP A 97 -6.25 -26.34 -1.37
N ARG A 98 -4.93 -26.53 -1.27
CA ARG A 98 -3.97 -25.42 -1.34
C ARG A 98 -3.93 -24.85 -2.74
N THR A 99 -3.81 -25.71 -3.76
CA THR A 99 -3.80 -25.31 -5.16
C THR A 99 -5.06 -24.52 -5.52
N ASP A 100 -6.23 -25.00 -5.10
CA ASP A 100 -7.52 -24.35 -5.34
C ASP A 100 -7.64 -23.03 -4.56
N CYS A 101 -7.15 -22.96 -3.32
CA CYS A 101 -7.10 -21.70 -2.58
C CYS A 101 -6.24 -20.66 -3.29
N GLU A 102 -5.03 -21.03 -3.72
CA GLU A 102 -4.13 -20.14 -4.43
C GLU A 102 -4.72 -19.69 -5.77
N ALA A 103 -5.42 -20.58 -6.48
CA ALA A 103 -6.13 -20.25 -7.71
C ALA A 103 -7.22 -19.17 -7.46
N ARG A 104 -8.09 -19.36 -6.44
CA ARG A 104 -9.11 -18.37 -6.06
C ARG A 104 -8.51 -17.03 -5.59
N MET A 105 -7.31 -17.04 -5.00
CA MET A 105 -6.63 -15.80 -4.58
C MET A 105 -5.94 -15.05 -5.74
N ARG A 106 -5.74 -15.70 -6.89
CA ARG A 106 -5.16 -15.08 -8.10
C ARG A 106 -6.22 -14.68 -9.11
N ASP A 107 -7.39 -15.30 -9.06
CA ASP A 107 -8.52 -14.96 -9.91
C ASP A 107 -9.43 -13.93 -9.23
N ASP A 108 -9.69 -12.83 -9.92
CA ASP A 108 -10.61 -11.78 -9.47
C ASP A 108 -11.95 -11.78 -10.25
N SER A 109 -12.23 -12.81 -11.04
CA SER A 109 -13.42 -12.90 -11.90
C SER A 109 -14.75 -13.17 -11.17
N ARG A 110 -14.68 -13.71 -9.95
CA ARG A 110 -15.82 -14.11 -9.12
C ARG A 110 -15.56 -13.74 -7.65
N ILE A 111 -15.80 -12.47 -7.34
CA ILE A 111 -15.68 -11.92 -5.98
C ILE A 111 -16.99 -11.27 -5.59
N GLU A 112 -17.48 -11.59 -4.39
CA GLU A 112 -18.69 -11.01 -3.82
C GLU A 112 -18.49 -10.56 -2.37
N GLY A 113 -19.28 -9.56 -1.97
CA GLY A 113 -19.24 -8.97 -0.63
C GLY A 113 -18.10 -7.96 -0.43
N SER A 114 -17.95 -7.54 0.81
CA SER A 114 -16.93 -6.57 1.23
C SER A 114 -16.51 -6.81 2.66
N ALA A 115 -15.31 -6.33 3.03
CA ALA A 115 -14.88 -6.35 4.42
C ALA A 115 -15.84 -5.57 5.34
N ALA A 116 -16.46 -4.50 4.82
CA ALA A 116 -17.47 -3.73 5.54
C ALA A 116 -18.75 -4.51 5.79
N GLU A 117 -19.14 -5.43 4.89
CA GLU A 117 -20.35 -6.25 5.02
C GLU A 117 -20.10 -7.60 5.72
N GLY A 118 -18.89 -7.83 6.23
CA GLY A 118 -18.55 -8.98 7.06
C GLY A 118 -17.72 -10.06 6.36
N GLY A 119 -17.42 -9.92 5.07
CA GLY A 119 -16.56 -10.89 4.39
C GLY A 119 -16.47 -10.68 2.88
N ILE A 120 -15.41 -11.26 2.30
CA ILE A 120 -15.21 -11.34 0.86
C ILE A 120 -15.24 -12.82 0.48
N LEU A 121 -16.17 -13.20 -0.37
CA LEU A 121 -16.26 -14.55 -0.93
C LEU A 121 -15.60 -14.59 -2.30
N ARG A 122 -14.84 -15.67 -2.54
CA ARG A 122 -14.15 -15.92 -3.80
C ARG A 122 -14.52 -17.31 -4.29
N GLU A 123 -14.93 -17.41 -5.54
CA GLU A 123 -15.36 -18.66 -6.15
C GLU A 123 -14.40 -19.10 -7.25
N GLY A 124 -14.17 -20.41 -7.36
CA GLY A 124 -13.41 -21.01 -8.45
C GLY A 124 -14.00 -22.38 -8.78
N VAL A 125 -14.08 -22.71 -10.07
CA VAL A 125 -14.63 -23.98 -10.56
C VAL A 125 -13.53 -24.80 -11.19
N THR A 126 -13.22 -25.95 -10.60
CA THR A 126 -12.26 -26.93 -11.14
C THR A 126 -13.03 -28.08 -11.79
N VAL A 127 -12.87 -28.26 -13.11
CA VAL A 127 -13.50 -29.37 -13.85
C VAL A 127 -12.60 -30.59 -13.77
N VAL A 128 -13.10 -31.67 -13.18
CA VAL A 128 -12.40 -32.96 -13.12
C VAL A 128 -12.97 -33.93 -14.16
N PRO A 129 -12.13 -34.66 -14.93
CA PRO A 129 -12.62 -35.67 -15.86
C PRO A 129 -13.45 -36.75 -15.16
N GLY A 130 -14.51 -37.22 -15.83
CA GLY A 130 -15.28 -38.38 -15.39
C GLY A 130 -14.42 -39.66 -15.42
N LYS A 131 -14.71 -40.58 -14.50
CA LYS A 131 -14.07 -41.92 -14.46
C LYS A 131 -14.54 -42.80 -15.61
#